data_AF-A0A699XEF2-F1
#
_entry.id   AF-A0A699XEF2-F1
#
_cell.length_a   1.000
_cell.length_b   1.000
_cell.length_c   1.000
_cell.angle_alpha   90.00
_cell.angle_beta   90.00
_cell.angle_gamma   90.00
#
_symmetry.space_group_name_H-M   'P 1'
#
loop_
_entity.id
_entity.type
_entity.pdbx_description
1 polymer ?
#
loop_
_entity_poly.entity_id
_entity_poly.type
_entity_poly.pdbx_seq_one_letter_code
_entity_poly.pdbx_strand_id
1 'polypeptide(L)'
;GKISILSDGSPWRPLIHVKDMALAIEWAVQRKADKDDEFLAVNAGSDAWNFQVFELAEEVISAIPGTALSINRDAAPDKRSYRVDFS
;
A
#
# COMPACT_ATOMS: atom_id res chain seq x y z
N GLY A 1 21.66 5.62 -1.43
CA GLY A 1 20.91 6.33 -0.34
C GLY A 1 20.81 5.46 0.89
N LYS A 2 19.98 5.79 1.90
CA LYS A 2 19.70 4.92 3.05
C LYS A 2 18.20 4.84 3.32
N ILE A 3 17.68 3.63 3.47
CA ILE A 3 16.33 3.32 3.93
C ILE A 3 16.42 2.85 5.38
N SER A 4 15.59 3.43 6.25
CA SER A 4 15.50 3.05 7.66
C SER A 4 14.09 2.56 7.96
N ILE A 5 13.94 1.27 8.28
CA ILE A 5 12.70 0.70 8.79
C ILE A 5 12.75 0.79 10.31
N LEU A 6 11.80 1.53 10.89
CA LEU A 6 11.76 1.82 12.33
C LEU A 6 11.19 0.66 13.16
N SER A 7 10.67 -0.38 12.51
CA SER A 7 10.18 -1.62 13.11
C SER A 7 10.93 -2.85 12.53
N ASP A 8 10.43 -4.04 12.82
CA ASP A 8 10.90 -5.32 12.28
C ASP A 8 10.60 -5.52 10.78
N GLY A 9 9.80 -4.64 10.17
CA GLY A 9 9.45 -4.67 8.74
C GLY A 9 8.39 -5.70 8.34
N SER A 10 7.87 -6.49 9.29
CA SER A 10 6.84 -7.51 9.07
C SER A 10 5.40 -7.01 8.81
N PRO A 11 4.98 -5.78 9.19
CA PRO A 11 3.61 -5.33 8.95
C PRO A 11 3.28 -5.21 7.47
N TRP A 12 2.05 -5.59 7.13
CA TRP A 12 1.48 -5.42 5.79
C TRP A 12 0.98 -3.98 5.57
N ARG A 13 1.21 -3.49 4.36
CA ARG A 13 0.76 -2.18 3.86
C ARG A 13 0.18 -2.37 2.45
N PRO A 14 -1.12 -2.11 2.25
CA PRO A 14 -1.67 -1.93 0.92
C PRO A 14 -1.19 -0.57 0.40
N LEU A 15 -0.70 -0.54 -0.83
CA LEU A 15 -0.30 0.67 -1.53
C LEU A 15 -1.22 0.87 -2.74
N ILE A 16 -1.31 2.11 -3.20
CA ILE A 16 -2.01 2.44 -4.44
C ILE A 16 -1.23 3.53 -5.14
N HIS A 17 -1.08 3.40 -6.46
CA HIS A 17 -0.46 4.44 -7.25
C HIS A 17 -1.38 5.66 -7.30
N VAL A 18 -0.82 6.88 -7.20
CA VAL A 18 -1.61 8.12 -7.11
C VAL A 18 -2.54 8.30 -8.31
N LYS A 19 -2.12 7.88 -9.51
CA LYS A 19 -2.97 7.92 -10.71
C LYS A 19 -4.20 7.01 -10.57
N ASP A 20 -4.04 5.83 -10.00
CA ASP A 20 -5.15 4.87 -9.84
C ASP A 20 -6.12 5.34 -8.76
N MET A 21 -5.59 5.96 -7.68
CA MET A 21 -6.42 6.65 -6.69
C MET A 21 -7.22 7.79 -7.31
N ALA A 22 -6.61 8.58 -8.20
CA ALA A 22 -7.31 9.65 -8.91
C ALA A 22 -8.41 9.10 -9.84
N LEU A 23 -8.15 8.01 -10.57
CA LEU A 23 -9.15 7.34 -11.41
C LEU A 23 -10.32 6.78 -10.60
N ALA A 24 -10.05 6.17 -9.44
CA ALA A 24 -11.10 5.65 -8.56
C ALA A 24 -12.03 6.77 -8.05
N ILE A 25 -11.44 7.92 -7.66
CA ILE A 25 -12.19 9.10 -7.22
C ILE A 25 -12.99 9.71 -8.38
N GLU A 26 -12.36 9.86 -9.55
CA GLU A 26 -13.05 10.37 -10.75
C GLU A 26 -14.25 9.50 -11.10
N TRP A 27 -14.06 8.18 -11.14
CA TRP A 27 -15.14 7.23 -11.38
C TRP A 27 -16.25 7.38 -10.34
N ALA A 28 -15.92 7.46 -9.05
CA ALA A 28 -16.91 7.60 -7.98
C ALA A 28 -17.75 8.88 -8.14
N VAL A 29 -17.15 9.98 -8.61
CA VAL A 29 -17.84 11.27 -8.83
C VAL A 29 -18.68 11.26 -10.12
N GLN A 30 -18.20 10.61 -11.18
CA GLN A 30 -18.86 10.58 -12.48
C GLN A 30 -19.89 9.45 -12.63
N ARG A 31 -19.84 8.44 -11.74
CA ARG A 31 -20.76 7.31 -11.74
C ARG A 31 -22.19 7.82 -11.67
N LYS A 32 -22.98 7.49 -12.69
CA LYS A 32 -24.41 7.76 -12.69
C LYS A 32 -25.09 6.78 -11.75
N ALA A 33 -25.64 7.32 -10.67
CA ALA A 33 -26.53 6.56 -9.80
C ALA A 33 -27.91 6.45 -10.48
N ASP A 34 -28.34 5.23 -10.76
CA ASP A 34 -29.73 4.95 -11.16
C ASP A 34 -30.66 5.08 -9.95
N LYS A 35 -31.98 5.08 -10.20
CA LYS A 35 -33.00 5.30 -9.16
C LYS A 35 -32.94 4.32 -7.99
N ASP A 36 -32.39 3.15 -8.23
CA ASP A 36 -32.23 2.05 -7.26
C ASP A 36 -30.76 1.84 -6.86
N ASP A 37 -29.87 2.80 -7.18
CA ASP A 37 -28.45 2.68 -6.87
C ASP A 37 -28.18 3.08 -5.40
N GLU A 38 -27.69 2.11 -4.64
CA GLU A 38 -27.32 2.30 -3.23
C GLU A 38 -25.89 2.85 -3.09
N PHE A 39 -25.57 3.28 -1.87
CA PHE A 39 -24.20 3.63 -1.54
C PHE A 39 -23.27 2.41 -1.75
N LEU A 40 -22.28 2.58 -2.63
CA LEU A 40 -21.31 1.55 -2.96
C LEU A 40 -19.95 1.91 -2.36
N ALA A 41 -19.50 1.11 -1.41
CA ALA A 41 -18.12 1.12 -0.91
C ALA A 41 -17.34 -0.04 -1.53
N VAL A 42 -16.21 0.28 -2.16
CA VAL A 42 -15.30 -0.71 -2.77
C VAL A 42 -13.87 -0.49 -2.32
N ASN A 43 -13.10 -1.57 -2.26
CA ASN A 43 -11.65 -1.48 -2.17
C ASN A 43 -11.11 -1.09 -3.56
N ALA A 44 -10.28 -0.05 -3.61
CA ALA A 44 -9.60 0.37 -4.84
C ALA A 44 -8.11 0.06 -4.72
N GLY A 45 -7.58 -0.74 -5.65
CA GLY A 45 -6.18 -1.17 -5.64
C GLY A 45 -5.99 -2.51 -6.33
N SER A 46 -4.95 -3.24 -5.95
CA SER A 46 -4.64 -4.57 -6.49
C SER A 46 -3.92 -5.41 -5.45
N ASP A 47 -4.17 -6.71 -5.44
CA ASP A 47 -3.55 -7.65 -4.50
C ASP A 47 -2.02 -7.64 -4.58
N ALA A 48 -1.47 -7.35 -5.76
CA ALA A 48 -0.03 -7.21 -6.00
C ALA A 48 0.60 -6.00 -5.29
N TRP A 49 -0.23 -5.05 -4.82
CA TRP A 49 0.20 -3.88 -4.07
C TRP A 49 0.05 -4.03 -2.55
N ASN A 50 -0.26 -5.23 -2.06
CA ASN A 50 -0.04 -5.55 -0.66
C ASN A 50 1.42 -5.96 -0.46
N PHE A 51 2.17 -5.20 0.34
CA PHE A 51 3.56 -5.49 0.67
C PHE A 51 3.78 -5.54 2.16
N GLN A 52 4.69 -6.39 2.62
CA GLN A 52 5.37 -6.13 3.88
C GLN A 52 6.35 -4.96 3.70
N VAL A 53 6.54 -4.15 4.73
CA VAL A 53 7.43 -2.97 4.65
C VAL A 53 8.87 -3.35 4.26
N PHE A 54 9.33 -4.53 4.70
CA PHE A 54 10.63 -5.06 4.32
C PHE A 54 10.72 -5.38 2.82
N GLU A 55 9.72 -6.07 2.25
CA GLU A 55 9.68 -6.43 0.82
C GLU A 55 9.74 -5.16 -0.05
N LEU A 56 8.98 -4.13 0.32
CA LEU A 56 9.01 -2.85 -0.38
C LEU A 56 10.41 -2.21 -0.37
N ALA A 57 11.15 -2.31 0.74
CA ALA A 57 12.50 -1.77 0.83
C ALA A 57 13.49 -2.55 -0.05
N GLU A 58 13.33 -3.87 -0.16
CA GLU A 58 14.14 -4.70 -1.07
C GLU A 58 13.91 -4.32 -2.54
N GLU A 59 12.66 -4.11 -2.95
CA GLU A 59 12.32 -3.67 -4.31
C GLU A 59 12.97 -2.31 -4.64
N VAL A 60 12.96 -1.36 -3.69
CA VAL A 60 13.63 -0.06 -3.89
C VAL A 60 15.14 -0.20 -4.02
N ILE A 61 15.78 -1.10 -3.27
CA ILE A 61 17.23 -1.32 -3.34
C ILE A 61 17.61 -1.98 -4.66
N SER A 62 16.78 -2.92 -5.13
CA SER A 62 16.93 -3.55 -6.45
C SER A 62 16.84 -2.50 -7.57
N ALA A 63 15.88 -1.60 -7.49
CA ALA A 63 15.69 -0.52 -8.47
C ALA A 63 16.74 0.60 -8.37
N ILE A 64 17.32 0.84 -7.18
CA ILE A 64 18.29 1.91 -6.92
C ILE A 64 19.55 1.34 -6.25
N PRO A 65 20.48 0.76 -7.05
CA PRO A 65 21.72 0.19 -6.53
C PRO A 65 22.54 1.18 -5.72
N GLY A 66 23.23 0.69 -4.68
CA GLY A 66 23.99 1.54 -3.74
C GLY A 66 23.14 2.16 -2.63
N THR A 67 21.89 1.71 -2.47
CA THR A 67 21.04 2.06 -1.33
C THR A 67 21.22 1.06 -0.18
N ALA A 68 21.49 1.57 1.02
CA ALA A 68 21.66 0.75 2.22
C ALA A 68 20.33 0.59 2.99
N LEU A 69 20.08 -0.60 3.53
CA LEU A 69 18.94 -0.89 4.41
C LEU A 69 19.37 -0.93 5.88
N SER A 70 18.56 -0.34 6.75
CA SER A 70 18.71 -0.42 8.20
C SER A 70 17.35 -0.77 8.81
N ILE A 71 17.29 -1.83 9.62
CA ILE A 71 16.07 -2.32 10.25
C ILE A 71 16.26 -2.31 11.75
N ASN A 72 15.34 -1.69 12.48
CA ASN A 72 15.35 -1.71 13.93
C ASN A 72 14.57 -2.92 14.48
N ARG A 73 15.26 -4.05 14.63
CA ARG A 73 14.66 -5.28 15.16
C ARG A 73 14.32 -5.23 16.64
N ASP A 74 14.91 -4.29 17.38
CA ASP A 74 14.68 -4.11 18.82
C ASP A 74 13.51 -3.14 19.09
N ALA A 75 12.89 -2.60 18.05
CA ALA A 75 11.73 -1.73 18.17
C ALA A 75 10.49 -2.50 18.67
N ALA A 76 9.62 -1.79 19.39
CA ALA A 76 8.32 -2.32 19.73
C ALA A 76 7.53 -2.70 18.44
N PRO A 77 6.84 -3.84 18.40
CA PRO A 77 6.10 -4.27 17.22
C PRO A 77 5.07 -3.23 16.76
N ASP A 78 5.08 -2.89 15.47
CA ASP A 78 4.01 -2.06 14.89
C ASP A 78 2.74 -2.90 14.75
N LYS A 79 1.75 -2.62 15.60
CA LYS A 79 0.47 -3.33 15.63
C LYS A 79 -0.42 -3.04 14.42
N ARG A 80 -0.11 -2.01 13.64
CA ARG A 80 -0.90 -1.65 12.45
C ARG A 80 -0.41 -2.52 11.30
N SER A 81 -1.20 -3.51 10.90
CA SER A 81 -0.90 -4.38 9.77
C SER A 81 -2.19 -4.61 9.00
N TYR A 82 -2.19 -4.30 7.71
CA TYR A 82 -3.38 -4.39 6.86
C TYR A 82 -3.02 -5.09 5.56
N ARG A 83 -3.82 -6.07 5.18
CA ARG A 83 -3.75 -6.72 3.88
C ARG A 83 -5.16 -6.71 3.32
N VAL A 84 -5.34 -6.06 2.18
CA VAL A 84 -6.66 -5.82 1.59
C VAL A 84 -6.89 -6.82 0.46
N ASP A 85 -8.11 -7.32 0.38
CA ASP A 85 -8.60 -8.13 -0.73
C ASP A 85 -9.28 -7.21 -1.74
N PHE A 86 -8.86 -7.29 -3.00
CA PHE A 86 -9.36 -6.46 -4.10
C PHE A 86 -10.19 -7.27 -5.13
N SER A 87 -10.59 -8.51 -4.80
CA SER A 87 -11.44 -9.35 -5.66
C SER A 87 -12.93 -8.96 -5.69
#